data_AF-A0A0B7J1G0-F1
#
_entry.id   AF-A0A0B7J1G0-F1
#
_cell.length_a   1.000
_cell.length_b   1.000
_cell.length_c   1.000
_cell.angle_alpha   90.00
_cell.angle_beta   90.00
_cell.angle_gamma   90.00
#
_symmetry.space_group_name_H-M   'P 1'
#
loop_
_entity.id
_entity.type
_entity.pdbx_description
1 polymer ?
#
loop_
_entity_poly.entity_id
_entity_poly.type
_entity_poly.pdbx_seq_one_letter_code
_entity_poly.pdbx_strand_id
1 'polypeptide(L)'
;MTIVNAEATVGVSSVATVSAKLRVNLALHHLIAACRYSNRIKCIEIENKGQPFGGFWEEVLQQSMAVCTLTVASLEGFVNEVYFEGGILKSTVNDSASIELSEILERESILRKYSVALSLVSGKRLDIGEAITQNISALIKLRNAIVHFCPEWMEEQDKHEKLSKLLEHKFHQSEFLAEEPIFPRAWASHSFSVWAISSTINFIDYFYNEISQPSVLDPFRDRLKDF
;
A
#
# COMPACT_ATOMS: atom_id res chain seq x y z
N MET A 1 -16.41 -12.27 4.75
CA MET A 1 -15.43 -13.16 5.40
C MET A 1 -14.51 -12.29 6.23
N THR A 2 -14.80 -12.18 7.51
CA THR A 2 -14.04 -11.41 8.50
C THR A 2 -12.81 -12.21 8.87
N ILE A 3 -11.63 -11.59 8.81
CA ILE A 3 -10.40 -12.20 9.31
C ILE A 3 -10.33 -11.88 10.79
N VAL A 4 -10.32 -12.91 11.64
CA VAL A 4 -10.43 -12.80 13.10
C VAL A 4 -9.14 -13.30 13.73
N ASN A 5 -8.42 -12.41 14.42
CA ASN A 5 -7.38 -12.80 15.37
C ASN A 5 -7.99 -12.71 16.77
N ALA A 6 -8.14 -13.84 17.45
CA ALA A 6 -8.67 -13.92 18.81
C ALA A 6 -7.51 -14.07 19.81
N GLU A 7 -7.39 -13.13 20.75
CA GLU A 7 -6.58 -13.30 21.96
C GLU A 7 -7.50 -13.63 23.13
N ALA A 8 -7.21 -14.70 23.86
CA ALA A 8 -7.97 -15.12 25.03
C ALA A 8 -7.12 -14.98 26.29
N THR A 9 -7.63 -14.27 27.30
CA THR A 9 -7.06 -14.22 28.65
C THR A 9 -7.95 -15.00 29.61
N VAL A 10 -7.37 -15.99 30.30
CA VAL A 10 -8.08 -16.82 31.28
C VAL A 10 -7.80 -16.29 32.68
N GLY A 11 -8.81 -15.68 33.30
CA GLY A 11 -8.81 -15.34 34.74
C GLY A 11 -9.57 -16.39 35.53
N VAL A 12 -8.96 -16.95 36.57
CA VAL A 12 -9.60 -17.93 37.46
C VAL A 12 -10.50 -17.22 38.47
N SER A 13 -11.79 -17.10 38.16
CA SER A 13 -12.88 -17.00 39.15
C SER A 13 -14.18 -17.56 38.53
N SER A 14 -15.13 -17.98 39.38
CA SER A 14 -16.22 -18.92 39.08
C SER A 14 -17.34 -18.47 38.12
N VAL A 15 -17.10 -17.46 37.30
CA VAL A 15 -17.87 -17.19 36.06
C VAL A 15 -16.85 -16.70 35.04
N ALA A 16 -16.44 -17.58 34.11
CA ALA A 16 -15.52 -17.20 33.04
C ALA A 16 -16.29 -16.37 32.00
N THR A 17 -16.29 -15.05 32.16
CA THR A 17 -16.74 -14.13 31.11
C THR A 17 -15.65 -14.07 30.03
N VAL A 18 -15.80 -14.86 28.98
CA VAL A 18 -14.92 -14.80 27.81
C VAL A 18 -15.33 -13.58 26.98
N SER A 19 -14.56 -12.50 27.07
CA SER A 19 -14.70 -11.36 26.16
C SER A 19 -13.83 -11.60 24.93
N ALA A 20 -14.45 -11.83 23.77
CA ALA A 20 -13.74 -11.88 22.50
C ALA A 20 -13.70 -10.48 21.89
N LYS A 21 -12.50 -9.90 21.74
CA LYS A 21 -12.31 -8.66 20.98
C LYS A 21 -12.21 -9.03 19.48
N LEU A 22 -13.04 -8.39 18.66
CA LEU A 22 -12.98 -8.52 17.21
C LEU A 22 -12.13 -7.39 16.63
N ARG A 23 -11.09 -7.73 15.86
CA ARG A 23 -10.30 -6.76 15.09
C ARG A 23 -10.57 -6.93 13.60
N VAL A 24 -10.99 -5.86 12.93
CA VAL A 24 -11.12 -5.83 11.47
C VAL A 24 -9.78 -5.39 10.87
N ASN A 25 -9.15 -6.24 10.06
CA ASN A 25 -7.92 -5.87 9.35
C ASN A 25 -8.26 -5.15 8.03
N LEU A 26 -8.55 -3.85 8.13
CA LEU A 26 -8.93 -3.04 6.97
C LEU A 26 -7.75 -2.86 5.99
N ALA A 27 -6.51 -2.82 6.50
CA ALA A 27 -5.30 -2.71 5.68
C ALA A 27 -5.19 -3.85 4.65
N LEU A 28 -5.44 -5.08 5.08
CA LEU A 28 -5.47 -6.25 4.21
C LEU A 28 -6.65 -6.24 3.24
N HIS A 29 -7.82 -5.77 3.67
CA HIS A 29 -8.96 -5.64 2.78
C HIS A 29 -8.70 -4.65 1.64
N HIS A 30 -7.99 -3.55 1.89
CA HIS A 30 -7.55 -2.65 0.83
C HIS A 30 -6.63 -3.36 -0.18
N LEU A 31 -5.63 -4.11 0.28
CA LEU A 31 -4.69 -4.83 -0.59
C LEU A 31 -5.40 -5.89 -1.44
N ILE A 32 -6.33 -6.64 -0.85
CA ILE A 32 -7.11 -7.65 -1.58
C ILE A 32 -8.04 -7.01 -2.60
N ALA A 33 -8.65 -5.87 -2.27
CA ALA A 33 -9.45 -5.12 -3.23
C ALA A 33 -8.59 -4.63 -4.40
N ALA A 34 -7.37 -4.14 -4.15
CA ALA A 34 -6.43 -3.77 -5.20
C ALA A 34 -6.12 -4.96 -6.13
N CYS A 35 -5.91 -6.17 -5.60
CA CYS A 35 -5.71 -7.37 -6.42
C CYS A 35 -6.90 -7.64 -7.37
N ARG A 36 -8.13 -7.46 -6.89
CA ARG A 36 -9.34 -7.64 -7.71
C ARG A 36 -9.44 -6.60 -8.81
N TYR A 37 -9.12 -5.34 -8.51
CA TYR A 37 -9.11 -4.28 -9.51
C TYR A 37 -8.00 -4.48 -10.56
N SER A 38 -6.81 -4.94 -10.14
CA SER A 38 -5.73 -5.35 -11.04
C SER A 38 -6.18 -6.42 -12.04
N ASN A 39 -6.83 -7.47 -11.54
CA ASN A 39 -7.42 -8.51 -12.40
C ASN A 39 -8.47 -7.97 -13.37
N ARG A 40 -9.30 -7.01 -12.95
CA ARG A 40 -10.28 -6.39 -13.84
C ARG A 40 -9.58 -5.60 -14.96
N ILE A 41 -8.53 -4.84 -14.65
CA ILE A 41 -7.71 -4.14 -15.65
C ILE A 41 -7.15 -5.13 -16.66
N LYS A 42 -6.54 -6.22 -16.17
CA LYS A 42 -6.01 -7.30 -17.02
C LYS A 42 -7.05 -7.82 -18.01
N CYS A 43 -8.26 -8.13 -17.55
CA CYS A 43 -9.33 -8.61 -18.41
C CYS A 43 -9.70 -7.59 -19.49
N ILE A 44 -9.85 -6.32 -19.13
CA ILE A 44 -10.21 -5.26 -20.07
C ILE A 44 -9.11 -5.08 -21.14
N GLU A 45 -7.84 -5.06 -20.73
CA GLU A 45 -6.71 -4.93 -21.67
C GLU A 45 -6.62 -6.13 -22.63
N ILE A 46 -6.88 -7.35 -22.14
CA ILE A 46 -6.94 -8.56 -22.99
C ILE A 46 -8.12 -8.49 -23.96
N GLU A 47 -9.31 -8.14 -23.48
CA GLU A 47 -10.54 -8.04 -24.28
C GLU A 47 -10.42 -7.00 -25.41
N ASN A 48 -9.64 -5.93 -25.18
CA ASN A 48 -9.46 -4.82 -26.12
C ASN A 48 -8.09 -4.81 -26.78
N LYS A 49 -7.33 -5.91 -26.72
CA LYS A 49 -5.99 -5.98 -27.30
C LYS A 49 -6.01 -5.68 -28.80
N GLY A 50 -5.16 -4.74 -29.22
CA GLY A 50 -5.05 -4.31 -30.62
C GLY A 50 -6.20 -3.41 -31.10
N GLN A 51 -7.18 -3.11 -30.24
CA GLN A 51 -8.17 -2.08 -30.52
C GLN A 51 -7.57 -0.68 -30.33
N PRO A 52 -8.05 0.33 -31.09
CA PRO A 52 -7.67 1.71 -30.80
C PRO A 52 -8.17 2.14 -29.42
N PHE A 53 -7.56 3.20 -28.89
CA PHE A 53 -8.05 3.88 -27.69
C PHE A 53 -9.56 4.19 -27.81
N GLY A 54 -10.33 3.86 -26.77
CA GLY A 54 -11.79 3.95 -26.82
C GLY A 54 -12.44 3.94 -25.43
N GLY A 55 -13.77 3.79 -25.40
CA GLY A 55 -14.57 3.95 -24.17
C GLY A 55 -14.21 3.00 -23.01
N PHE A 56 -13.60 1.84 -23.30
CA PHE A 56 -13.13 0.92 -22.26
C PHE A 56 -12.01 1.51 -21.39
N TRP A 57 -11.28 2.50 -21.92
CA TRP A 57 -10.14 3.11 -21.23
C TRP A 57 -10.53 3.80 -19.93
N GLU A 58 -11.71 4.40 -19.88
CA GLU A 58 -12.18 5.07 -18.68
C GLU A 58 -12.27 4.10 -17.49
N GLU A 59 -12.73 2.86 -17.74
CA GLU A 59 -12.74 1.82 -16.72
C GLU A 59 -11.31 1.45 -16.30
N VAL A 60 -10.37 1.27 -17.25
CA VAL A 60 -8.95 0.99 -16.94
C VAL A 60 -8.36 2.06 -16.02
N LEU A 61 -8.59 3.33 -16.33
CA LEU A 61 -8.11 4.46 -15.53
C LEU A 61 -8.73 4.44 -14.13
N GLN A 62 -10.05 4.29 -14.01
CA GLN A 62 -10.75 4.27 -12.72
C GLN A 62 -10.30 3.10 -11.84
N GLN A 63 -10.16 1.90 -12.41
CA GLN A 63 -9.64 0.75 -11.67
C GLN A 63 -8.19 0.97 -11.24
N SER A 64 -7.36 1.57 -12.10
CA SER A 64 -5.96 1.89 -11.77
C SER A 64 -5.85 2.90 -10.62
N MET A 65 -6.72 3.91 -10.60
CA MET A 65 -6.84 4.86 -9.48
C MET A 65 -7.23 4.15 -8.18
N ALA A 66 -8.13 3.17 -8.24
CA ALA A 66 -8.49 2.35 -7.09
C ALA A 66 -7.29 1.54 -6.59
N VAL A 67 -6.54 0.87 -7.48
CA VAL A 67 -5.31 0.15 -7.11
C VAL A 67 -4.29 1.07 -6.44
N CYS A 68 -4.00 2.23 -7.03
CA CYS A 68 -3.05 3.19 -6.48
C CYS A 68 -3.44 3.66 -5.08
N THR A 69 -4.72 3.99 -4.89
CA THR A 69 -5.25 4.47 -3.61
C THR A 69 -5.22 3.39 -2.55
N LEU A 70 -5.68 2.18 -2.88
CA LEU A 70 -5.84 1.08 -1.92
C LEU A 70 -4.51 0.46 -1.51
N THR A 71 -3.52 0.38 -2.41
CA THR A 71 -2.16 -0.06 -2.04
C THR A 71 -1.52 0.88 -1.03
N VAL A 72 -1.62 2.21 -1.23
CA VAL A 72 -1.11 3.19 -0.27
C VAL A 72 -1.91 3.19 1.04
N ALA A 73 -3.23 3.07 0.98
CA ALA A 73 -4.06 2.94 2.18
C ALA A 73 -3.77 1.65 2.96
N SER A 74 -3.37 0.57 2.27
CA SER A 74 -2.91 -0.67 2.90
C SER A 74 -1.60 -0.44 3.67
N LEU A 75 -0.61 0.21 3.05
CA LEU A 75 0.67 0.54 3.70
C LEU A 75 0.47 1.37 4.97
N GLU A 76 -0.38 2.40 4.90
CA GLU A 76 -0.70 3.24 6.05
C GLU A 76 -1.47 2.46 7.13
N GLY A 77 -2.44 1.65 6.73
CA GLY A 77 -3.17 0.79 7.66
C GLY A 77 -2.23 -0.14 8.42
N PHE A 78 -1.36 -0.87 7.72
CA PHE A 78 -0.44 -1.82 8.34
C PHE A 78 0.54 -1.16 9.30
N VAL A 79 1.06 0.03 9.00
CA VAL A 79 1.96 0.71 9.93
C VAL A 79 1.21 1.24 11.15
N ASN A 80 0.00 1.76 11.00
CA ASN A 80 -0.84 2.17 12.13
C ASN A 80 -1.16 0.96 13.03
N GLU A 81 -1.34 -0.22 12.44
CA GLU A 81 -1.54 -1.47 13.17
C GLU A 81 -0.34 -1.89 14.03
N VAL A 82 0.89 -1.46 13.70
CA VAL A 82 2.11 -1.70 14.50
C VAL A 82 2.07 -0.91 15.81
N TYR A 83 1.54 0.31 15.78
CA TYR A 83 1.45 1.21 16.95
C TYR A 83 0.21 0.96 17.81
N PHE A 84 -0.85 0.38 17.24
CA PHE A 84 -2.12 0.13 17.93
C PHE A 84 -1.95 -0.84 19.12
N GLU A 85 -2.35 -0.39 20.32
CA GLU A 85 -2.22 -1.14 21.60
C GLU A 85 -0.81 -1.74 21.79
N GLY A 86 0.23 -1.04 21.34
CA GLY A 86 1.62 -1.48 21.42
C GLY A 86 2.02 -2.59 20.45
N GLY A 87 1.11 -3.22 19.70
CA GLY A 87 1.38 -4.19 18.63
C GLY A 87 2.71 -4.98 18.76
N ILE A 88 3.60 -4.80 17.77
CA ILE A 88 4.95 -5.39 17.74
C ILE A 88 5.91 -4.66 18.70
N LEU A 89 5.55 -3.44 19.10
CA LEU A 89 6.33 -2.57 19.98
C LEU A 89 6.19 -2.90 21.47
N LYS A 90 5.30 -3.80 21.90
CA LYS A 90 5.02 -4.10 23.33
C LYS A 90 6.25 -4.48 24.14
N SER A 91 7.23 -5.12 23.50
CA SER A 91 8.49 -5.50 24.14
C SER A 91 9.47 -4.33 24.31
N THR A 92 9.24 -3.22 23.60
CA THR A 92 10.12 -2.06 23.51
C THR A 92 9.57 -0.85 24.27
N VAL A 93 8.26 -0.62 24.18
CA VAL A 93 7.57 0.53 24.78
C VAL A 93 6.33 0.06 25.52
N ASN A 94 6.01 0.72 26.65
CA ASN A 94 4.78 0.46 27.38
C ASN A 94 3.55 1.01 26.63
N ASP A 95 2.35 0.62 27.05
CA ASP A 95 1.09 1.00 26.39
C ASP A 95 0.89 2.52 26.34
N SER A 96 1.22 3.25 27.42
CA SER A 96 1.09 4.71 27.47
C SER A 96 2.00 5.40 26.45
N ALA A 97 3.25 4.96 26.35
CA ALA A 97 4.20 5.48 25.37
C ALA A 97 3.78 5.11 23.93
N SER A 98 3.17 3.94 23.72
CA SER A 98 2.66 3.52 22.41
C SER A 98 1.51 4.41 21.94
N ILE A 99 0.61 4.80 22.85
CA ILE A 99 -0.49 5.73 22.57
C ILE A 99 0.06 7.11 22.18
N GLU A 100 0.98 7.67 22.98
CA GLU A 100 1.58 8.97 22.72
C GLU A 100 2.36 8.98 21.38
N LEU A 101 3.11 7.92 21.10
CA LEU A 101 3.79 7.75 19.81
C LEU A 101 2.80 7.71 18.64
N SER A 102 1.67 6.99 18.79
CA SER A 102 0.64 6.92 17.75
C SER A 102 0.04 8.30 17.45
N GLU A 103 -0.19 9.12 18.47
CA GLU A 103 -0.71 10.49 18.32
C GLU A 103 0.31 11.41 17.65
N ILE A 104 1.58 11.36 18.07
CA ILE A 104 2.67 12.14 17.47
C ILE A 104 2.85 11.79 15.98
N LEU A 105 2.81 10.50 15.67
CA LEU A 105 3.08 10.00 14.33
C LEU A 105 1.87 10.07 13.39
N GLU A 106 0.66 10.36 13.89
CA GLU A 106 -0.57 10.35 13.09
C GLU A 106 -0.42 11.18 11.80
N ARG A 107 0.18 12.37 11.91
CA ARG A 107 0.38 13.34 10.83
C ARG A 107 1.66 13.15 10.03
N GLU A 108 2.49 12.19 10.41
CA GLU A 108 3.76 11.93 9.74
C GLU A 108 3.56 11.14 8.43
N SER A 109 4.54 11.25 7.54
CA SER A 109 4.52 10.45 6.30
C SER A 109 4.55 8.95 6.60
N ILE A 110 3.93 8.14 5.73
CA ILE A 110 3.89 6.68 5.87
C ILE A 110 5.29 6.09 6.06
N LEU A 111 6.26 6.49 5.23
CA LEU A 111 7.65 6.02 5.35
C LEU A 111 8.32 6.45 6.66
N ARG A 112 7.95 7.62 7.20
CA ARG A 112 8.43 8.06 8.53
C ARG A 112 7.85 7.19 9.64
N LYS A 113 6.55 6.86 9.59
CA LYS A 113 5.92 5.90 10.51
C LYS A 113 6.66 4.56 10.50
N TYR A 114 6.98 4.01 9.33
CA TYR A 114 7.76 2.76 9.23
C TYR A 114 9.19 2.92 9.76
N SER A 115 9.88 4.01 9.42
CA SER A 115 11.24 4.26 9.88
C SER A 115 11.33 4.37 11.41
N VAL A 116 10.34 4.98 12.07
CA VAL A 116 10.32 5.09 13.54
C VAL A 116 10.08 3.73 14.17
N ALA A 117 9.11 2.94 13.67
CA ALA A 117 8.84 1.59 14.17
C ALA A 117 10.08 0.70 14.05
N LEU A 118 10.74 0.75 12.88
CA LEU A 118 11.98 0.01 12.65
C LEU A 118 13.09 0.42 13.62
N SER A 119 13.24 1.72 13.87
CA SER A 119 14.25 2.24 14.81
C SER A 119 14.01 1.80 16.24
N LEU A 120 12.74 1.74 16.67
CA LEU A 120 12.37 1.31 18.01
C LEU A 120 12.65 -0.19 18.21
N VAL A 121 12.26 -1.05 17.26
CA VAL A 121 12.35 -2.51 17.44
C VAL A 121 13.75 -3.06 17.15
N SER A 122 14.41 -2.57 16.11
CA SER A 122 15.67 -3.15 15.62
C SER A 122 16.90 -2.26 15.81
N GLY A 123 16.71 -0.99 16.18
CA GLY A 123 17.77 0.03 16.18
C GLY A 123 18.22 0.49 14.79
N LYS A 124 17.64 -0.05 13.71
CA LYS A 124 17.98 0.31 12.32
C LYS A 124 17.13 1.48 11.81
N ARG A 125 17.62 2.14 10.76
CA ARG A 125 16.84 3.15 10.01
C ARG A 125 16.44 2.58 8.66
N LEU A 126 15.30 3.06 8.16
CA LEU A 126 14.84 2.70 6.82
C LEU A 126 15.83 3.27 5.80
N ASP A 127 16.38 2.41 4.94
CA ASP A 127 17.24 2.87 3.85
C ASP A 127 16.39 3.47 2.74
N ILE A 128 16.50 4.79 2.57
CA ILE A 128 15.76 5.57 1.58
C ILE A 128 16.38 5.43 0.17
N GLY A 129 17.64 4.99 0.09
CA GLY A 129 18.35 4.72 -1.15
C GLY A 129 18.03 3.34 -1.74
N GLU A 130 17.46 2.44 -0.95
CA GLU A 130 17.12 1.09 -1.40
C GLU A 130 15.92 1.09 -2.37
N ALA A 131 15.99 0.24 -3.40
CA ALA A 131 14.96 0.15 -4.43
C ALA A 131 13.55 -0.14 -3.87
N ILE A 132 13.45 -0.95 -2.81
CA ILE A 132 12.18 -1.30 -2.16
C ILE A 132 11.53 -0.04 -1.58
N THR A 133 12.29 0.78 -0.83
CA THR A 133 11.80 2.05 -0.27
C THR A 133 11.51 3.09 -1.35
N GLN A 134 12.35 3.17 -2.39
CA GLN A 134 12.15 4.10 -3.50
C GLN A 134 10.87 3.79 -4.29
N ASN A 135 10.53 2.51 -4.46
CA ASN A 135 9.28 2.11 -5.12
C ASN A 135 8.06 2.60 -4.32
N ILE A 136 8.08 2.45 -2.99
CA ILE A 136 7.00 2.96 -2.15
C ILE A 136 6.93 4.49 -2.18
N SER A 137 8.08 5.18 -2.16
CA SER A 137 8.13 6.63 -2.31
C SER A 137 7.48 7.09 -3.62
N ALA A 138 7.78 6.42 -4.74
CA ALA A 138 7.19 6.71 -6.04
C ALA A 138 5.69 6.43 -6.06
N LEU A 139 5.23 5.31 -5.49
CA LEU A 139 3.82 4.96 -5.41
C LEU A 139 3.01 5.97 -4.58
N ILE A 140 3.55 6.42 -3.43
CA ILE A 140 2.92 7.46 -2.60
C ILE A 140 2.84 8.79 -3.37
N LYS A 141 3.90 9.17 -4.11
CA LYS A 141 3.89 10.40 -4.92
C LYS A 141 2.84 10.34 -6.03
N LEU A 142 2.71 9.21 -6.71
CA LEU A 142 1.66 9.01 -7.72
C LEU A 142 0.27 9.12 -7.08
N ARG A 143 0.01 8.43 -5.97
CA ARG A 143 -1.26 8.54 -5.24
C ARG A 143 -1.58 9.97 -4.87
N ASN A 144 -0.60 10.71 -4.32
CA ASN A 144 -0.79 12.11 -3.95
C ASN A 144 -1.13 12.98 -5.17
N ALA A 145 -0.47 12.76 -6.31
CA ALA A 145 -0.74 13.49 -7.54
C ALA A 145 -2.15 13.20 -8.11
N ILE A 146 -2.67 11.99 -7.92
CA ILE A 146 -4.03 11.61 -8.34
C ILE A 146 -5.08 12.23 -7.40
N VAL A 147 -4.88 12.14 -6.09
CA VAL A 147 -5.85 12.60 -5.07
C VAL A 147 -5.88 14.12 -4.96
N HIS A 148 -4.71 14.76 -5.08
CA HIS A 148 -4.56 16.22 -5.02
C HIS A 148 -4.20 16.79 -6.39
N PHE A 149 -4.87 16.27 -7.43
CA PHE A 149 -4.60 16.67 -8.80
C PHE A 149 -4.70 18.18 -8.99
N CYS A 150 -3.62 18.77 -9.48
CA CYS A 150 -3.55 20.18 -9.83
C CYS A 150 -3.27 20.25 -11.33
N PRO A 151 -4.23 20.70 -12.15
CA PRO A 151 -4.03 20.76 -13.59
C PRO A 151 -2.87 21.70 -13.93
N GLU A 152 -1.98 21.25 -14.81
CA GLU A 152 -0.90 22.06 -15.39
C GLU A 152 -1.26 22.40 -16.84
N TRP A 153 -1.02 23.64 -17.25
CA TRP A 153 -1.11 24.02 -18.66
C TRP A 153 -0.02 23.28 -19.45
N MET A 154 -0.30 22.91 -20.71
CA MET A 154 0.63 22.14 -21.55
C MET A 154 2.02 22.77 -21.70
N GLU A 155 2.11 24.09 -21.56
CA GLU A 155 3.35 24.87 -21.67
C GLU A 155 4.14 24.95 -20.34
N GLU A 156 3.61 24.40 -19.24
CA GLU A 156 4.17 24.48 -17.88
C GLU A 156 4.09 23.12 -17.12
N GLN A 157 4.35 21.99 -17.79
CA GLN A 157 4.23 20.62 -17.21
C GLN A 157 5.35 20.22 -16.23
N ASP A 158 5.77 21.12 -15.36
CA ASP A 158 6.97 20.97 -14.58
C ASP A 158 6.85 19.89 -13.47
N LYS A 159 5.64 19.63 -12.95
CA LYS A 159 5.41 18.56 -11.96
C LYS A 159 5.02 17.25 -12.65
N HIS A 160 4.21 17.30 -13.70
CA HIS A 160 3.79 16.10 -14.44
C HIS A 160 4.98 15.42 -15.12
N GLU A 161 5.92 16.18 -15.69
CA GLU A 161 7.13 15.63 -16.31
C GLU A 161 8.04 14.98 -15.25
N LYS A 162 8.26 15.64 -14.11
CA LYS A 162 9.06 15.09 -13.00
C LYS A 162 8.46 13.78 -12.48
N LEU A 163 7.14 13.70 -12.36
CA LEU A 163 6.46 12.47 -11.95
C LEU A 163 6.57 11.39 -13.03
N SER A 164 6.42 11.74 -14.31
CA SER A 164 6.59 10.78 -15.41
C SER A 164 7.99 10.16 -15.43
N LYS A 165 9.05 10.98 -15.32
CA LYS A 165 10.45 10.51 -15.23
C LYS A 165 10.70 9.61 -14.03
N LEU A 166 10.05 9.89 -12.90
CA LEU A 166 10.15 9.04 -11.71
C LEU A 166 9.57 7.63 -11.93
N LEU A 167 8.57 7.51 -12.80
CA LEU A 167 7.81 6.28 -13.03
C LEU A 167 8.29 5.46 -14.25
N GLU A 168 9.07 6.05 -15.15
CA GLU A 168 9.48 5.48 -16.45
C GLU A 168 10.12 4.09 -16.41
N HIS A 169 10.76 3.74 -15.29
CA HIS A 169 11.44 2.44 -15.12
C HIS A 169 10.80 1.57 -14.05
N LYS A 170 9.58 1.90 -13.64
CA LYS A 170 8.84 1.17 -12.60
C LYS A 170 7.90 0.14 -13.18
N PHE A 171 7.26 0.44 -14.30
CA PHE A 171 6.31 -0.41 -15.01
C PHE A 171 6.21 0.01 -16.48
N HIS A 172 5.52 -0.78 -17.30
CA HIS A 172 5.20 -0.41 -18.67
C HIS A 172 3.94 0.46 -18.73
N GLN A 173 4.05 1.60 -19.39
CA GLN A 173 2.89 2.45 -19.65
C GLN A 173 1.87 1.75 -20.55
N SER A 174 0.64 2.26 -20.54
CA SER A 174 -0.47 1.74 -21.35
C SER A 174 -0.13 1.72 -22.84
N GLU A 175 -0.31 0.55 -23.48
CA GLU A 175 -0.15 0.41 -24.93
C GLU A 175 -1.13 1.30 -25.71
N PHE A 176 -2.28 1.62 -25.11
CA PHE A 176 -3.30 2.49 -25.72
C PHE A 176 -2.91 3.98 -25.73
N LEU A 177 -1.85 4.35 -25.01
CA LEU A 177 -1.35 5.72 -24.87
C LEU A 177 0.19 5.75 -25.00
N ALA A 178 0.76 4.93 -25.89
CA ALA A 178 2.20 4.71 -25.98
C ALA A 178 3.03 5.95 -26.37
N GLU A 179 2.41 6.97 -26.96
CA GLU A 179 3.09 8.22 -27.38
C GLU A 179 2.95 9.35 -26.34
N GLU A 180 2.30 9.09 -25.21
CA GLU A 180 2.06 10.10 -24.18
C GLU A 180 3.03 9.97 -23.00
N PRO A 181 3.29 11.08 -22.28
CA PRO A 181 3.93 10.99 -20.98
C PRO A 181 3.13 10.11 -20.01
N ILE A 182 3.84 9.39 -19.14
CA ILE A 182 3.25 8.48 -18.15
C ILE A 182 2.15 9.16 -17.32
N PHE A 183 2.40 10.36 -16.80
CA PHE A 183 1.39 11.14 -16.08
C PHE A 183 0.86 12.26 -16.98
N PRO A 184 -0.47 12.51 -17.05
CA PRO A 184 -1.50 12.17 -16.06
C PRO A 184 -2.29 10.87 -16.27
N ARG A 185 -2.14 10.18 -17.41
CA ARG A 185 -3.03 9.04 -17.74
C ARG A 185 -2.36 7.78 -18.27
N ALA A 186 -1.24 7.85 -18.98
CA ALA A 186 -0.61 6.66 -19.57
C ALA A 186 -0.06 5.66 -18.52
N TRP A 187 0.03 6.07 -17.24
CA TRP A 187 0.36 5.20 -16.12
C TRP A 187 -0.69 4.13 -15.82
N ALA A 188 -1.95 4.33 -16.22
CA ALA A 188 -3.01 3.39 -15.92
C ALA A 188 -2.88 2.14 -16.81
N SER A 189 -2.41 1.04 -16.25
CA SER A 189 -2.28 -0.22 -16.96
C SER A 189 -2.26 -1.41 -16.01
N HIS A 190 -2.41 -2.62 -16.54
CA HIS A 190 -2.18 -3.84 -15.75
C HIS A 190 -0.72 -3.93 -15.27
N SER A 191 0.23 -3.46 -16.08
CA SER A 191 1.65 -3.43 -15.68
C SER A 191 1.87 -2.54 -14.45
N PHE A 192 1.25 -1.36 -14.41
CA PHE A 192 1.25 -0.50 -13.22
C PHE A 192 0.63 -1.21 -12.02
N SER A 193 -0.53 -1.86 -12.18
CA SER A 193 -1.24 -2.45 -11.05
C SER A 193 -0.45 -3.59 -10.42
N VAL A 194 0.19 -4.43 -11.24
CA VAL A 194 1.14 -5.46 -10.78
C VAL A 194 2.29 -4.84 -10.02
N TRP A 195 2.95 -3.81 -10.59
CA TRP A 195 4.06 -3.14 -9.93
C TRP A 195 3.67 -2.55 -8.56
N ALA A 196 2.52 -1.87 -8.47
CA ALA A 196 2.05 -1.24 -7.25
C ALA A 196 1.76 -2.27 -6.14
N ILE A 197 1.09 -3.36 -6.49
CA ILE A 197 0.75 -4.44 -5.54
C ILE A 197 2.02 -5.17 -5.10
N SER A 198 2.88 -5.58 -6.04
CA SER A 198 4.14 -6.25 -5.71
C SER A 198 5.05 -5.37 -4.87
N SER A 199 5.18 -4.07 -5.18
CA SER A 199 5.98 -3.14 -4.38
C SER A 199 5.45 -3.03 -2.96
N THR A 200 4.12 -3.00 -2.79
CA THR A 200 3.46 -2.96 -1.48
C THR A 200 3.73 -4.23 -0.67
N ILE A 201 3.53 -5.40 -1.27
CA ILE A 201 3.79 -6.69 -0.63
C ILE A 201 5.26 -6.82 -0.23
N ASN A 202 6.17 -6.54 -1.16
CA ASN A 202 7.61 -6.65 -0.94
C ASN A 202 8.09 -5.71 0.16
N PHE A 203 7.56 -4.49 0.24
CA PHE A 203 7.93 -3.55 1.31
C PHE A 203 7.42 -3.99 2.67
N ILE A 204 6.20 -4.51 2.76
CA ILE A 204 5.66 -5.05 4.01
C ILE A 204 6.53 -6.24 4.46
N ASP A 205 6.84 -7.17 3.56
CA ASP A 205 7.69 -8.33 3.87
C ASP A 205 9.09 -7.92 4.29
N TYR A 206 9.69 -6.97 3.59
CA TYR A 206 10.97 -6.36 3.95
C TYR A 206 10.94 -5.77 5.36
N PHE A 207 9.91 -4.96 5.69
CA PHE A 207 9.80 -4.35 7.00
C PHE A 207 9.70 -5.40 8.12
N TYR A 208 8.85 -6.42 7.95
CA TYR A 208 8.69 -7.50 8.93
C TYR A 208 9.96 -8.33 9.08
N ASN A 209 10.70 -8.57 7.99
CA ASN A 209 12.01 -9.21 8.03
C ASN A 209 13.03 -8.37 8.82
N GLU A 210 13.08 -7.05 8.60
CA GLU A 210 14.03 -6.17 9.28
C GLU A 210 13.82 -6.10 10.80
N ILE A 211 12.58 -6.30 11.26
CA ILE A 211 12.23 -6.41 12.70
C ILE A 211 12.21 -7.86 13.20
N SER A 212 12.67 -8.83 12.39
CA SER A 212 12.75 -10.25 12.74
C SER A 212 11.41 -10.87 13.17
N GLN A 213 10.32 -10.50 12.48
CA GLN A 213 8.98 -11.03 12.70
C GLN A 213 8.45 -11.70 11.42
N PRO A 214 7.56 -12.71 11.51
CA PRO A 214 6.86 -13.23 10.36
C PRO A 214 5.98 -12.15 9.73
N SER A 215 5.81 -12.17 8.41
CA SER A 215 5.02 -11.15 7.74
C SER A 215 3.54 -11.30 8.08
N VAL A 216 2.88 -10.17 8.34
CA VAL A 216 1.42 -10.12 8.53
C VAL A 216 0.64 -10.65 7.30
N LEU A 217 1.30 -10.72 6.14
CA LEU A 217 0.71 -11.21 4.89
C LEU A 217 0.80 -12.73 4.74
N ASP A 218 1.63 -13.42 5.53
CA ASP A 218 1.88 -14.87 5.39
C ASP A 218 0.60 -15.73 5.44
N PRO A 219 -0.36 -15.49 6.35
CA PRO A 219 -1.60 -16.26 6.38
C PRO A 219 -2.52 -16.04 5.16
N PHE A 220 -2.23 -15.04 4.32
CA PHE A 220 -3.11 -14.58 3.25
C PHE A 220 -2.48 -14.67 1.86
N ARG A 221 -1.30 -15.30 1.73
CA ARG A 221 -0.59 -15.42 0.44
C ARG A 221 -1.48 -15.97 -0.67
N ASP A 222 -2.29 -16.99 -0.39
CA ASP A 222 -3.20 -17.57 -1.38
C ASP A 222 -4.20 -16.55 -1.96
N ARG A 223 -4.58 -15.54 -1.17
CA ARG A 223 -5.51 -14.48 -1.58
C ARG A 223 -4.82 -13.31 -2.30
N LEU A 224 -3.48 -13.34 -2.34
CA LEU A 224 -2.61 -12.33 -2.92
C LEU A 224 -1.80 -12.90 -4.09
N LYS A 225 -2.16 -14.06 -4.66
CA LYS A 225 -1.41 -14.68 -5.78
C LYS A 225 -1.91 -14.24 -7.16
N ASP A 226 -3.17 -13.84 -7.25
CA ASP A 226 -3.83 -13.56 -8.52
C ASP A 226 -4.10 -12.05 -8.63
N PHE A 227 -3.22 -11.33 -9.32
CA PHE A 227 -3.42 -9.91 -9.68
C PHE A 227 -2.70 -9.55 -10.98
#